data_AF-A0A7S0IP22-F1
#
_entry.id   AF-A0A7S0IP22-F1
#
_cell.length_a   1.000
_cell.length_b   1.000
_cell.length_c   1.000
_cell.angle_alpha   90.00
_cell.angle_beta   90.00
_cell.angle_gamma   90.00
#
_symmetry.space_group_name_H-M   'P 1'
#
loop_
_entity.id
_entity.type
_entity.pdbx_description
1 polymer ?
#
loop_
_entity_poly.entity_id
_entity_poly.type
_entity_poly.pdbx_seq_one_letter_code
_entity_poly.pdbx_strand_id
1 'polypeptide(L)'
;VRFARLAAAWVRVGYTQSNFNSDNCLISGATVDYGPFGFIEAYDPRWGMWIGAGDHFAFMNQPKAAGRNYAQFVRSLDSLLDARGRREIARLVDGYDAVADAELGEVLRQKLGLPAWGAKGEALWRRLEELLSAHRTDWTIFWRRLSDCVGAADDDDDEKALSPLRAAFYAPLSAAAEAEWAAWLRVWRQQALA
;
A
#
# COMPACT_ATOMS: atom_id res chain seq x y z
N VAL A 1 -0.82 -1.27 16.54
CA VAL A 1 -2.03 -0.86 15.79
C VAL A 1 -1.96 0.56 15.26
N ARG A 2 -1.88 1.62 16.09
CA ARG A 2 -1.96 3.03 15.60
C ARG A 2 -0.92 3.37 14.51
N PHE A 3 0.34 2.97 14.71
CA PHE A 3 1.42 3.27 13.75
C PHE A 3 1.23 2.52 12.43
N ALA A 4 0.91 1.23 12.51
CA ALA A 4 0.55 0.40 11.36
C ALA A 4 -0.63 0.99 10.57
N ARG A 5 -1.70 1.39 11.26
CA ARG A 5 -2.88 2.01 10.66
C ARG A 5 -2.56 3.33 9.96
N LEU A 6 -1.75 4.18 10.59
CA LEU A 6 -1.32 5.45 9.98
C LEU A 6 -0.56 5.20 8.68
N ALA A 7 0.45 4.31 8.72
CA ALA A 7 1.24 3.98 7.54
C ALA A 7 0.40 3.32 6.42
N ALA A 8 -0.54 2.43 6.77
CA ALA A 8 -1.48 1.86 5.80
C ALA A 8 -2.41 2.93 5.21
N ALA A 9 -2.89 3.88 6.02
CA ALA A 9 -3.72 4.99 5.55
C ALA A 9 -2.97 5.95 4.63
N TRP A 10 -1.65 6.13 4.83
CA TRP A 10 -0.80 6.86 3.91
C TRP A 10 -0.71 6.15 2.55
N VAL A 11 -0.41 4.84 2.54
CA VAL A 11 -0.40 4.04 1.31
C VAL A 11 -1.75 4.11 0.59
N ARG A 12 -2.86 3.99 1.31
CA ARG A 12 -4.24 4.05 0.77
C ARG A 12 -4.46 5.21 -0.19
N VAL A 13 -3.94 6.38 0.16
CA VAL A 13 -4.15 7.65 -0.56
C VAL A 13 -2.95 8.08 -1.38
N GLY A 14 -1.88 7.28 -1.43
CA GLY A 14 -0.66 7.63 -2.16
C GLY A 14 0.27 8.59 -1.42
N TYR A 15 0.05 8.86 -0.13
CA TYR A 15 0.89 9.76 0.65
C TYR A 15 2.21 9.07 1.03
N THR A 16 3.32 9.80 0.89
CA THR A 16 4.64 9.41 1.40
C THR A 16 5.20 10.50 2.29
N GLN A 17 5.42 10.20 3.58
CA GLN A 17 5.99 11.13 4.54
C GLN A 17 7.43 11.54 4.18
N SER A 18 8.20 10.60 3.60
CA SER A 18 9.63 10.67 3.22
C SER A 18 10.64 11.07 4.32
N ASN A 19 10.19 11.55 5.48
CA ASN A 19 11.01 11.87 6.65
C ASN A 19 10.37 11.30 7.94
N PHE A 20 10.04 10.01 7.94
CA PHE A 20 9.33 9.37 9.04
C PHE A 20 10.26 8.92 10.18
N ASN A 21 11.07 9.85 10.67
CA ASN A 21 11.93 9.62 11.83
C ASN A 21 11.11 9.47 13.12
N SER A 22 11.75 8.99 14.19
CA SER A 22 11.08 8.68 15.46
C SER A 22 10.49 9.92 16.15
N ASP A 23 11.12 11.09 16.01
CA ASP A 23 10.62 12.38 16.49
C ASP A 23 9.37 12.85 15.72
N ASN A 24 9.22 12.40 14.47
CA ASN A 24 8.03 12.61 13.63
C ASN A 24 6.97 11.50 13.77
N CYS A 25 7.15 10.59 14.73
CA CYS A 25 6.23 9.48 14.98
C CYS A 25 5.46 9.70 16.29
N LEU A 26 4.33 10.39 16.20
CA LEU A 26 3.50 10.65 17.38
C LEU A 26 2.82 9.38 17.89
N ILE A 27 2.82 9.20 19.22
CA ILE A 27 2.12 8.12 19.94
C ILE A 27 0.60 8.12 19.63
N SER A 28 0.04 9.28 19.28
CA SER A 28 -1.37 9.40 18.85
C SER A 28 -1.66 8.65 17.54
N GLY A 29 -0.65 8.43 16.68
CA GLY A 29 -0.83 7.95 15.32
C GLY A 29 -1.35 9.03 14.37
N ALA A 30 -1.06 10.30 14.64
CA ALA A 30 -1.39 11.42 13.75
C ALA A 30 -0.20 11.74 12.83
N THR A 31 -0.50 12.18 11.60
CA THR A 31 0.48 12.77 10.68
C THR A 31 0.94 14.12 11.21
N VAL A 32 2.25 14.38 11.20
CA VAL A 32 2.85 15.66 11.59
C VAL A 32 4.08 15.95 10.74
N ASP A 33 4.66 17.14 10.94
CA ASP A 33 5.90 17.60 10.31
C ASP A 33 5.87 17.46 8.78
N TYR A 34 4.99 18.25 8.17
CA TYR A 34 4.82 18.35 6.73
C TYR A 34 6.00 19.09 6.08
N GLY A 35 7.11 18.38 5.90
CA GLY A 35 8.29 18.83 5.16
C GLY A 35 8.35 18.21 3.76
N PRO A 36 9.27 17.26 3.51
CA PRO A 36 9.39 16.59 2.21
C PRO A 36 8.36 15.47 2.07
N PHE A 37 7.08 15.76 2.27
CA PHE A 37 6.03 14.80 1.93
C PHE A 37 5.66 14.93 0.45
N GLY A 38 4.99 13.91 -0.08
CA GLY A 38 4.29 14.07 -1.35
C GLY A 38 3.30 12.95 -1.62
N PHE A 39 2.47 13.15 -2.62
CA PHE A 39 1.57 12.13 -3.13
C PHE A 39 2.18 11.49 -4.37
N ILE A 40 2.23 10.16 -4.40
CA ILE A 40 2.75 9.43 -5.54
C ILE A 40 1.80 9.57 -6.73
N GLU A 41 2.36 9.89 -7.88
CA GLU A 41 1.67 9.89 -9.17
C GLU A 41 1.94 8.53 -9.85
N ALA A 42 3.03 8.43 -10.61
CA ALA A 42 3.50 7.18 -11.19
C ALA A 42 3.94 6.17 -10.12
N TYR A 43 3.33 4.99 -10.10
CA TYR A 43 3.65 3.96 -9.13
C TYR A 43 5.13 3.56 -9.19
N ASP A 44 5.79 3.70 -8.05
CA ASP A 44 7.12 3.23 -7.75
C ASP A 44 7.14 2.92 -6.24
N PRO A 45 7.28 1.65 -5.83
CA PRO A 45 7.25 1.28 -4.41
C PRO A 45 8.37 1.93 -3.60
N ARG A 46 9.44 2.35 -4.27
CA ARG A 46 10.63 3.01 -3.72
C ARG A 46 10.53 4.54 -3.73
N TRP A 47 9.42 5.10 -4.21
CA TRP A 47 9.26 6.54 -4.35
C TRP A 47 9.32 7.28 -3.02
N GLY A 48 9.93 8.46 -3.01
CA GLY A 48 9.97 9.39 -1.89
C GLY A 48 10.55 10.73 -2.34
N MET A 49 10.20 11.82 -1.64
CA MET A 49 10.59 13.18 -2.01
C MET A 49 11.98 13.59 -1.49
N TRP A 50 12.52 12.86 -0.52
CA TRP A 50 13.82 13.18 0.05
C TRP A 50 14.94 12.44 -0.70
N ILE A 51 15.79 13.21 -1.40
CA ILE A 51 16.97 12.68 -2.11
C ILE A 51 17.92 12.07 -1.08
N GLY A 52 18.17 10.75 -1.16
CA GLY A 52 19.03 10.04 -0.23
C GLY A 52 18.33 9.34 0.94
N ALA A 53 16.98 9.33 0.99
CA ALA A 53 16.20 8.57 2.00
C ALA A 53 16.50 7.07 1.98
N GLY A 54 17.09 6.60 0.87
CA GLY A 54 17.18 5.19 0.55
C GLY A 54 15.81 4.55 0.47
N ASP A 55 15.78 3.23 0.53
CA ASP A 55 14.55 2.45 0.60
C ASP A 55 13.81 2.64 1.95
N HIS A 56 14.34 3.45 2.89
CA HIS A 56 13.88 3.45 4.27
C HIS A 56 12.52 4.15 4.48
N PHE A 57 12.30 5.31 3.87
CA PHE A 57 11.02 6.04 3.95
C PHE A 57 10.26 6.06 2.63
N ALA A 58 10.59 5.12 1.74
CA ALA A 58 9.90 4.93 0.50
C ALA A 58 8.41 4.60 0.68
N PHE A 59 7.60 4.92 -0.32
CA PHE A 59 6.15 4.79 -0.34
C PHE A 59 5.64 3.47 0.26
N MET A 60 6.08 2.32 -0.27
CA MET A 60 5.64 1.00 0.21
C MET A 60 6.42 0.50 1.44
N ASN A 61 7.50 1.19 1.83
CA ASN A 61 8.27 0.83 3.03
C ASN A 61 7.76 1.52 4.32
N GLN A 62 6.81 2.46 4.20
CA GLN A 62 6.26 3.20 5.35
C GLN A 62 5.75 2.31 6.50
N PRO A 63 5.07 1.16 6.27
CA PRO A 63 4.66 0.26 7.36
C PRO A 63 5.85 -0.33 8.15
N LYS A 64 6.95 -0.65 7.45
CA LYS A 64 8.19 -1.14 8.06
C LYS A 64 8.92 -0.03 8.82
N ALA A 65 8.96 1.19 8.27
CA ALA A 65 9.49 2.36 8.96
C ALA A 65 8.74 2.63 10.27
N ALA A 66 7.41 2.55 10.24
CA ALA A 66 6.55 2.67 11.41
C ALA A 66 6.86 1.61 12.49
N GLY A 67 7.21 0.38 12.08
CA GLY A 67 7.65 -0.70 12.96
C GLY A 67 8.98 -0.41 13.65
N ARG A 68 9.94 0.18 12.93
CA ARG A 68 11.21 0.62 13.54
C ARG A 68 11.00 1.72 14.57
N ASN A 69 10.13 2.69 14.27
CA ASN A 69 9.77 3.73 15.23
C ASN A 69 9.04 3.16 16.45
N TYR A 70 8.15 2.18 16.24
CA TYR A 70 7.50 1.46 17.33
C TYR A 70 8.49 0.75 18.24
N ALA A 71 9.45 0.01 17.68
CA ALA A 71 10.50 -0.65 18.42
C ALA A 71 11.38 0.35 19.20
N GLN A 72 11.69 1.51 18.60
CA GLN A 72 12.46 2.56 19.26
C GLN A 72 11.70 3.20 20.43
N PHE A 73 10.40 3.48 20.25
CA PHE A 73 9.52 3.96 21.33
C PHE A 73 9.47 2.95 22.48
N VAL A 74 9.29 1.68 22.16
CA VAL A 74 9.31 0.60 23.14
C VAL A 74 10.63 0.56 23.93
N ARG A 75 11.77 0.67 23.24
CA ARG A 75 13.09 0.64 23.88
C ARG A 75 13.30 1.79 24.86
N SER A 76 12.70 2.97 24.63
CA SER A 76 12.84 4.10 25.55
C SER A 76 12.13 3.88 26.89
N LEU A 77 11.21 2.91 26.95
CA LEU A 77 10.47 2.54 28.16
C LEU A 77 11.20 1.49 29.00
N ASP A 78 12.30 0.88 28.52
CA ASP A 78 12.90 -0.32 29.12
C ASP A 78 13.27 -0.16 30.61
N SER A 79 13.80 1.01 31.00
CA SER A 79 14.17 1.32 32.39
C SER A 79 12.98 1.42 33.34
N LEU A 80 11.77 1.59 32.82
CA LEU A 80 10.53 1.70 33.59
C LEU A 80 9.84 0.34 33.78
N LEU A 81 10.34 -0.72 33.15
CA LEU A 81 9.68 -2.02 33.11
C LEU A 81 10.31 -3.01 34.08
N ASP A 82 9.46 -3.83 34.69
CA ASP A 82 9.89 -5.04 35.36
C ASP A 82 10.15 -6.18 34.34
N ALA A 83 10.54 -7.36 34.84
CA ALA A 83 10.79 -8.52 33.98
C ALA A 83 9.54 -8.99 33.21
N ARG A 84 8.34 -8.77 33.75
CA ARG A 84 7.08 -9.11 33.07
C ARG A 84 6.80 -8.12 31.94
N GLY A 85 6.94 -6.82 32.21
CA GLY A 85 6.78 -5.74 31.23
C GLY A 85 7.74 -5.92 30.05
N ARG A 86 9.02 -6.21 30.31
CA ARG A 86 9.99 -6.49 29.23
C ARG A 86 9.56 -7.66 28.33
N ARG A 87 9.07 -8.75 28.91
CA ARG A 87 8.58 -9.92 28.14
C ARG A 87 7.35 -9.58 27.31
N GLU A 88 6.41 -8.82 27.86
CA GLU A 88 5.19 -8.45 27.16
C GLU A 88 5.49 -7.53 25.97
N ILE A 89 6.33 -6.52 26.20
CA ILE A 89 6.77 -5.60 25.17
C ILE A 89 7.51 -6.30 24.03
N ALA A 90 8.41 -7.25 24.34
CA ALA A 90 9.11 -8.02 23.32
C ALA A 90 8.11 -8.75 22.39
N ARG A 91 7.09 -9.39 22.97
CA ARG A 91 6.00 -10.04 22.19
C ARG A 91 5.23 -9.06 21.31
N LEU A 92 4.97 -7.85 21.80
CA LEU A 92 4.26 -6.82 21.03
C LEU A 92 5.09 -6.30 19.85
N VAL A 93 6.41 -6.16 20.03
CA VAL A 93 7.33 -5.79 18.94
C VAL A 93 7.41 -6.91 17.91
N ASP A 94 7.58 -8.16 18.35
CA ASP A 94 7.62 -9.33 17.45
C ASP A 94 6.32 -9.51 16.67
N GLY A 95 5.19 -9.14 17.26
CA GLY A 95 3.87 -9.18 16.60
C GLY A 95 3.56 -7.99 15.69
N TYR A 96 4.42 -6.98 15.59
CA TYR A 96 4.13 -5.75 14.86
C TYR A 96 3.89 -6.00 13.37
N ASP A 97 4.75 -6.81 12.72
CA ASP A 97 4.69 -7.02 11.27
C ASP A 97 3.35 -7.63 10.85
N ALA A 98 2.83 -8.60 11.60
CA ALA A 98 1.51 -9.17 11.35
C ALA A 98 0.38 -8.13 11.46
N VAL A 99 0.51 -7.15 12.37
CA VAL A 99 -0.46 -6.05 12.49
C VAL A 99 -0.32 -5.07 11.33
N ALA A 100 0.89 -4.79 10.87
CA ALA A 100 1.16 -3.93 9.72
C ALA A 100 0.60 -4.54 8.42
N ASP A 101 0.85 -5.83 8.20
CA ASP A 101 0.36 -6.57 7.04
C ASP A 101 -1.18 -6.65 7.05
N ALA A 102 -1.80 -6.86 8.22
CA ALA A 102 -3.25 -6.88 8.35
C ALA A 102 -3.89 -5.50 8.04
N GLU A 103 -3.32 -4.39 8.54
CA GLU A 103 -3.86 -3.06 8.28
C GLU A 103 -3.65 -2.64 6.80
N LEU A 104 -2.51 -3.00 6.18
CA LEU A 104 -2.28 -2.76 4.75
C LEU A 104 -3.19 -3.65 3.88
N GLY A 105 -3.31 -4.94 4.21
CA GLY A 105 -4.21 -5.87 3.53
C GLY A 105 -5.65 -5.41 3.59
N GLU A 106 -6.12 -4.87 4.72
CA GLU A 106 -7.46 -4.30 4.84
C GLU A 106 -7.67 -3.08 3.94
N VAL A 107 -6.67 -2.18 3.86
CA VAL A 107 -6.69 -1.05 2.92
C VAL A 107 -6.80 -1.53 1.46
N LEU A 108 -5.98 -2.52 1.07
CA LEU A 108 -5.96 -3.05 -0.29
C LEU A 108 -7.24 -3.82 -0.61
N ARG A 109 -7.76 -4.61 0.34
CA ARG A 109 -9.06 -5.29 0.24
C ARG A 109 -10.18 -4.31 -0.09
N GLN A 110 -10.25 -3.20 0.64
CA GLN A 110 -11.25 -2.16 0.41
C GLN A 110 -11.09 -1.51 -0.97
N LYS A 111 -9.87 -1.21 -1.39
CA LYS A 111 -9.59 -0.59 -2.70
C LYS A 111 -9.89 -1.51 -3.87
N LEU A 112 -9.67 -2.82 -3.70
CA LEU A 112 -10.02 -3.84 -4.68
C LEU A 112 -11.50 -4.25 -4.63
N GLY A 113 -12.28 -3.77 -3.65
CA GLY A 113 -13.69 -4.13 -3.50
C GLY A 113 -13.93 -5.59 -3.09
N LEU A 114 -12.95 -6.25 -2.48
CA LEU A 114 -13.04 -7.68 -2.13
C LEU A 114 -13.83 -7.89 -0.82
N PRO A 115 -14.66 -8.94 -0.69
CA PRO A 115 -15.38 -9.22 0.56
C PRO A 115 -14.44 -9.62 1.70
N ALA A 116 -13.33 -10.29 1.39
CA ALA A 116 -12.28 -10.68 2.33
C ALA A 116 -10.91 -10.55 1.65
N TRP A 117 -9.85 -10.38 2.44
CA TRP A 117 -8.47 -10.33 1.94
C TRP A 117 -7.96 -11.73 1.57
N GLY A 118 -7.35 -12.44 2.53
CA GLY A 118 -6.89 -13.82 2.39
C GLY A 118 -5.94 -14.06 1.20
N ALA A 119 -5.68 -15.34 0.90
CA ALA A 119 -4.74 -15.74 -0.15
C ALA A 119 -5.13 -15.23 -1.56
N LYS A 120 -6.44 -15.06 -1.81
CA LYS A 120 -6.98 -14.53 -3.07
C LYS A 120 -6.63 -13.05 -3.23
N GLY A 121 -6.86 -12.24 -2.20
CA GLY A 121 -6.48 -10.82 -2.18
C GLY A 121 -4.97 -10.62 -2.30
N GLU A 122 -4.19 -11.42 -1.58
CA GLU A 122 -2.72 -11.41 -1.67
C GLU A 122 -2.23 -11.71 -3.10
N ALA A 123 -2.78 -12.75 -3.74
CA ALA A 123 -2.41 -13.11 -5.11
C ALA A 123 -2.80 -12.01 -6.13
N LEU A 124 -3.99 -11.43 -5.97
CA LEU A 124 -4.44 -10.30 -6.80
C LEU A 124 -3.54 -9.09 -6.66
N TRP A 125 -3.19 -8.72 -5.43
CA TRP A 125 -2.31 -7.60 -5.16
C TRP A 125 -0.91 -7.83 -5.69
N ARG A 126 -0.30 -9.01 -5.45
CA ARG A 126 1.03 -9.31 -5.96
C ARG A 126 1.11 -9.11 -7.47
N ARG A 127 0.13 -9.65 -8.20
CA ARG A 127 0.09 -9.49 -9.66
C ARG A 127 -0.19 -8.05 -10.08
N LEU A 128 -1.06 -7.34 -9.37
CA LEU A 128 -1.34 -5.93 -9.63
C LEU A 128 -0.10 -5.07 -9.42
N GLU A 129 0.63 -5.27 -8.32
CA GLU A 129 1.83 -4.50 -7.98
C GLU A 129 2.94 -4.66 -9.03
N GLU A 130 3.11 -5.86 -9.57
CA GLU A 130 3.99 -6.12 -10.72
C GLU A 130 3.60 -5.27 -11.93
N LEU A 131 2.32 -5.24 -12.29
CA LEU A 131 1.79 -4.47 -13.42
C LEU A 131 1.90 -2.95 -13.20
N LEU A 132 1.52 -2.46 -12.01
CA LEU A 132 1.66 -1.05 -11.62
C LEU A 132 3.12 -0.59 -11.74
N SER A 133 4.06 -1.42 -11.27
CA SER A 133 5.50 -1.13 -11.32
C SER A 133 6.03 -1.14 -12.76
N ALA A 134 5.68 -2.18 -13.54
CA ALA A 134 6.17 -2.34 -14.91
C ALA A 134 5.74 -1.19 -15.83
N HIS A 135 4.55 -0.65 -15.60
CA HIS A 135 3.95 0.38 -16.46
C HIS A 135 3.91 1.76 -15.82
N ARG A 136 4.48 1.92 -14.61
CA ARG A 136 4.50 3.18 -13.86
C ARG A 136 3.12 3.84 -13.79
N THR A 137 2.09 3.02 -13.61
CA THR A 137 0.69 3.44 -13.67
C THR A 137 0.40 4.49 -12.62
N ASP A 138 -0.39 5.51 -12.97
CA ASP A 138 -0.84 6.53 -12.02
C ASP A 138 -1.64 5.89 -10.88
N TRP A 139 -1.16 6.03 -9.65
CA TRP A 139 -1.74 5.42 -8.47
C TRP A 139 -3.18 5.87 -8.24
N THR A 140 -3.42 7.19 -8.31
CA THR A 140 -4.73 7.76 -7.95
C THR A 140 -5.76 7.48 -9.02
N ILE A 141 -5.39 7.70 -10.28
CA ILE A 141 -6.28 7.50 -11.42
C ILE A 141 -6.60 6.01 -11.58
N PHE A 142 -5.63 5.11 -11.39
CA PHE A 142 -5.88 3.66 -11.44
C PHE A 142 -7.01 3.25 -10.50
N TRP A 143 -6.89 3.58 -9.20
CA TRP A 143 -7.91 3.18 -8.22
C TRP A 143 -9.27 3.79 -8.50
N ARG A 144 -9.29 5.04 -9.01
CA ARG A 144 -10.54 5.69 -9.42
C ARG A 144 -11.18 4.97 -10.61
N ARG A 145 -10.39 4.64 -11.64
CA ARG A 145 -10.87 4.03 -12.88
C ARG A 145 -11.15 2.54 -12.77
N LEU A 146 -10.52 1.84 -11.83
CA LEU A 146 -10.85 0.44 -11.52
C LEU A 146 -12.33 0.28 -11.14
N SER A 147 -12.90 1.28 -10.45
CA SER A 147 -14.33 1.28 -10.10
C SER A 147 -15.25 1.32 -11.32
N ASP A 148 -14.79 1.92 -12.43
CA ASP A 148 -15.54 2.00 -13.68
C ASP A 148 -15.48 0.65 -14.45
N CYS A 149 -14.51 -0.22 -14.14
CA CYS A 149 -14.34 -1.53 -14.77
C CYS A 149 -15.32 -2.60 -14.25
N VAL A 150 -16.07 -2.33 -13.18
CA VAL A 150 -17.03 -3.28 -12.59
C VAL A 150 -18.17 -3.61 -13.57
N GLY A 151 -18.60 -2.64 -14.37
CA GLY A 151 -19.72 -2.77 -15.32
C GLY A 151 -19.35 -3.38 -16.68
N ALA A 152 -18.08 -3.74 -16.91
CA ALA A 152 -17.68 -4.39 -18.15
C ALA A 152 -18.30 -5.79 -18.27
N ALA A 153 -18.74 -6.17 -19.46
CA ALA A 153 -19.36 -7.47 -19.71
C ALA A 153 -18.32 -8.60 -19.73
N ASP A 154 -18.77 -9.85 -19.58
CA ASP A 154 -17.91 -11.04 -19.65
C ASP A 154 -17.41 -11.35 -21.07
N ASP A 155 -18.16 -10.92 -22.09
CA ASP A 155 -17.84 -11.05 -23.51
C ASP A 155 -17.20 -9.80 -24.12
N ASP A 156 -16.93 -8.76 -23.32
CA ASP A 156 -16.16 -7.60 -23.77
C ASP A 156 -14.75 -8.04 -24.20
N ASP A 157 -14.29 -7.51 -25.33
CA ASP A 157 -12.90 -7.68 -25.76
C ASP A 157 -11.93 -6.94 -24.81
N ASP A 158 -10.64 -7.26 -24.93
CA ASP A 158 -9.58 -6.68 -24.09
C ASP A 158 -9.57 -5.14 -24.18
N GLU A 159 -9.84 -4.58 -25.37
CA GLU A 159 -9.81 -3.14 -25.60
C GLU A 159 -10.91 -2.43 -24.81
N LYS A 160 -12.14 -2.94 -24.89
CA LYS A 160 -13.30 -2.38 -24.20
C LYS A 160 -13.18 -2.56 -22.69
N ALA A 161 -12.72 -3.71 -22.21
CA ALA A 161 -12.50 -3.97 -20.79
C ALA A 161 -11.45 -3.03 -20.18
N LEU A 162 -10.39 -2.70 -20.93
CA LEU A 162 -9.30 -1.82 -20.49
C LEU A 162 -9.56 -0.33 -20.68
N SER A 163 -10.52 0.04 -21.53
CA SER A 163 -10.81 1.42 -21.89
C SER A 163 -10.84 2.38 -20.68
N PRO A 164 -11.48 2.05 -19.53
CA PRO A 164 -11.49 2.95 -18.38
C PRO A 164 -10.10 3.20 -17.78
N LEU A 165 -9.22 2.20 -17.80
CA LEU A 165 -7.87 2.30 -17.23
C LEU A 165 -6.90 3.09 -18.11
N ARG A 166 -7.22 3.35 -19.39
CA ARG A 166 -6.32 4.07 -20.30
C ARG A 166 -5.86 5.43 -19.75
N ALA A 167 -6.71 6.10 -18.96
CA ALA A 167 -6.38 7.37 -18.32
C ALA A 167 -5.30 7.27 -17.24
N ALA A 168 -5.02 6.07 -16.70
CA ALA A 168 -4.02 5.85 -15.66
C ALA A 168 -2.61 5.57 -16.22
N PHE A 169 -2.46 5.42 -17.54
CA PHE A 169 -1.15 5.15 -18.15
C PHE A 169 -0.57 6.44 -18.76
N TYR A 170 0.68 6.77 -18.41
CA TYR A 170 1.38 7.93 -18.99
C TYR A 170 1.86 7.70 -20.42
N ALA A 171 1.91 6.45 -20.86
CA ALA A 171 2.29 6.06 -22.21
C ALA A 171 1.37 4.92 -22.70
N PRO A 172 1.16 4.81 -24.03
CA PRO A 172 0.44 3.67 -24.59
C PRO A 172 1.08 2.34 -24.20
N LEU A 173 0.26 1.35 -23.89
CA LEU A 173 0.69 -0.01 -23.63
C LEU A 173 0.98 -0.74 -24.96
N SER A 174 1.86 -1.75 -24.90
CA SER A 174 1.99 -2.71 -26.00
C SER A 174 0.80 -3.68 -25.98
N ALA A 175 0.51 -4.33 -27.11
CA ALA A 175 -0.56 -5.33 -27.19
C ALA A 175 -0.39 -6.47 -26.16
N ALA A 176 0.85 -6.89 -25.88
CA ALA A 176 1.14 -7.89 -24.86
C ALA A 176 0.80 -7.38 -23.44
N ALA A 177 1.16 -6.13 -23.13
CA ALA A 177 0.84 -5.51 -21.85
C ALA A 177 -0.67 -5.30 -21.68
N GLU A 178 -1.38 -4.88 -22.74
CA GLU A 178 -2.84 -4.82 -22.75
C GLU A 178 -3.43 -6.19 -22.40
N ALA A 179 -3.01 -7.27 -23.06
CA ALA A 179 -3.48 -8.62 -22.75
C ALA A 179 -3.23 -9.03 -21.28
N GLU A 180 -2.08 -8.68 -20.70
CA GLU A 180 -1.78 -8.94 -19.28
C GLU A 180 -2.70 -8.19 -18.31
N TRP A 181 -2.96 -6.90 -18.58
CA TRP A 181 -3.88 -6.10 -17.78
C TRP A 181 -5.32 -6.60 -17.90
N ALA A 182 -5.76 -6.95 -19.10
CA ALA A 182 -7.11 -7.47 -19.32
C ALA A 182 -7.29 -8.84 -18.64
N ALA A 183 -6.28 -9.71 -18.69
CA ALA A 183 -6.29 -10.97 -17.94
C ALA A 183 -6.40 -10.73 -16.43
N TRP A 184 -5.65 -9.78 -15.86
CA TRP A 184 -5.77 -9.41 -14.45
C TRP A 184 -7.16 -8.86 -14.11
N LEU A 185 -7.71 -7.97 -14.93
CA LEU A 185 -9.05 -7.39 -14.74
C LEU A 185 -10.15 -8.45 -14.68
N ARG A 186 -10.10 -9.46 -15.56
CA ARG A 186 -11.07 -10.58 -15.54
C ARG A 186 -11.03 -11.33 -14.22
N VAL A 187 -9.83 -11.68 -13.74
CA VAL A 187 -9.66 -12.40 -12.47
C VAL A 187 -10.10 -11.53 -11.29
N TRP A 188 -9.74 -10.25 -11.29
CA TRP A 188 -10.17 -9.30 -10.27
C TRP A 188 -11.70 -9.18 -10.23
N ARG A 189 -12.35 -8.97 -11.38
CA ARG A 189 -13.81 -8.79 -11.47
C ARG A 189 -14.57 -10.01 -10.94
N GLN A 190 -14.13 -11.22 -11.30
CA GLN A 190 -14.71 -12.46 -10.77
C GLN A 190 -14.64 -12.55 -9.24
N GLN A 191 -13.57 -12.04 -8.63
CA GLN A 191 -13.40 -12.07 -7.17
C GLN A 191 -14.10 -10.90 -6.46
N ALA A 192 -14.21 -9.74 -7.10
CA ALA A 192 -14.88 -8.56 -6.56
C ALA A 192 -16.42 -8.69 -6.61
N LEU A 193 -16.96 -9.48 -7.55
CA LEU A 193 -18.40 -9.71 -7.72
C LEU A 193 -18.90 -11.03 -7.09
N ALA A 194 -18.03 -11.84 -6.51
CA ALA A 194 -18.39 -13.08 -5.82
C ALA A 194 -18.87 -12.84 -4.39
#